data_AF-A0A227J7V1-F1
#
_entry.id   AF-A0A227J7V1-F1
#
_cell.length_a   1.000
_cell.length_b   1.000
_cell.length_c   1.000
_cell.angle_alpha   90.00
_cell.angle_beta   90.00
_cell.angle_gamma   90.00
#
_symmetry.space_group_name_H-M   'P 1'
#
loop_
_entity.id
_entity.type
_entity.pdbx_description
1 polymer ?
#
loop_
_entity_poly.entity_id
_entity_poly.type
_entity_poly.pdbx_seq_one_letter_code
_entity_poly.pdbx_strand_id
1 'polypeptide(L)'
;MQISQLEPQDTSIVLKLFGALFYYQPKDYPAANLDTLLSNTDTPIEALNDMLRSFQNESEEALQMEHDRMFAGIGEMPAPPWGSAYLDKEAVLFGESTIEYRYFLQRCGFALES
;
A
#
# COMPACT_ATOMS: atom_id res chain seq x y z
N MET A 1 -0.49 19.43 5.98
CA MET A 1 0.96 19.17 6.12
C MET A 1 1.38 18.25 4.99
N GLN A 2 2.51 18.51 4.33
CA GLN A 2 3.03 17.63 3.27
C GLN A 2 3.87 16.50 3.89
N ILE A 3 3.93 15.33 3.25
CA ILE A 3 4.75 14.18 3.72
C ILE A 3 6.23 14.58 3.90
N SER A 4 6.73 15.52 3.09
CA SER A 4 8.09 16.06 3.16
C SER A 4 8.40 16.85 4.45
N GLN A 5 7.40 17.13 5.27
CA GLN A 5 7.51 17.91 6.50
C GLN A 5 7.41 17.03 7.76
N LEU A 6 7.29 15.71 7.60
CA LEU A 6 7.19 14.76 8.70
C LEU A 6 8.55 14.49 9.33
N GLU A 7 8.53 14.25 10.64
CA GLU A 7 9.68 13.67 11.32
C GLU A 7 9.97 12.26 10.75
N PRO A 8 11.22 11.78 10.80
CA PRO A 8 11.58 10.49 10.22
C PRO A 8 10.77 9.30 10.78
N GLN A 9 10.43 9.35 12.07
CA GLN A 9 9.63 8.31 12.72
C GLN A 9 8.19 8.28 12.18
N ASP A 10 7.55 9.45 12.06
CA ASP A 10 6.20 9.58 11.52
C ASP A 10 6.16 9.18 10.04
N THR A 11 7.20 9.56 9.28
CA THR A 11 7.36 9.12 7.89
C THR A 11 7.38 7.61 7.80
N SER A 12 8.14 6.92 8.66
CA SER A 12 8.18 5.46 8.65
C SER A 12 6.82 4.84 8.99
N ILE A 13 6.06 5.42 9.92
CA ILE A 13 4.73 4.91 10.31
C ILE A 13 3.77 5.05 9.14
N VAL A 14 3.70 6.24 8.55
CA VAL A 14 2.85 6.54 7.40
C VAL A 14 3.17 5.62 6.22
N LEU A 15 4.45 5.46 5.85
CA LEU A 15 4.84 4.59 4.75
C LEU A 15 4.50 3.11 4.99
N LYS A 16 4.69 2.62 6.21
CA LYS A 16 4.34 1.22 6.57
C LYS A 16 2.83 1.00 6.53
N LEU A 17 2.06 1.98 7.00
CA LEU A 17 0.61 1.91 6.99
C LEU A 17 0.05 1.88 5.56
N PHE A 18 0.51 2.79 4.68
CA PHE A 18 0.14 2.76 3.27
C PHE A 18 0.56 1.44 2.60
N GLY A 19 1.80 0.99 2.84
CA GLY A 19 2.28 -0.28 2.30
C GLY A 19 1.40 -1.45 2.73
N ALA A 20 1.03 -1.52 4.01
CA ALA A 20 0.20 -2.59 4.53
C ALA A 20 -1.21 -2.60 3.94
N LEU A 21 -1.88 -1.43 3.88
CA LEU A 21 -3.27 -1.31 3.40
C LEU A 21 -3.44 -1.64 1.91
N PHE A 22 -2.40 -1.47 1.10
CA PHE A 22 -2.42 -1.83 -0.32
C PHE A 22 -1.91 -3.25 -0.59
N TYR A 23 -1.12 -3.82 0.32
CA TYR A 23 -0.47 -5.13 0.12
C TYR A 23 -1.29 -6.28 0.68
N TYR A 24 -1.85 -6.12 1.89
CA TYR A 24 -2.65 -7.16 2.53
C TYR A 24 -4.12 -7.02 2.17
N GLN A 25 -4.79 -8.15 1.96
CA GLN A 25 -6.24 -8.15 1.83
C GLN A 25 -6.88 -7.96 3.22
N PRO A 26 -8.05 -7.32 3.32
CA PRO A 26 -8.75 -7.13 4.60
C PRO A 26 -8.91 -8.40 5.43
N LYS A 27 -9.25 -9.54 4.81
CA LYS A 27 -9.34 -10.84 5.49
C LYS A 27 -8.03 -11.32 6.15
N ASP A 28 -6.88 -10.80 5.69
CA ASP A 28 -5.55 -11.17 6.18
C ASP A 28 -5.03 -10.20 7.26
N TYR A 29 -5.77 -9.12 7.57
CA TYR A 29 -5.40 -8.12 8.57
C TYR A 29 -5.13 -8.70 9.96
N PRO A 30 -5.92 -9.65 10.48
CA PRO A 30 -5.65 -10.26 11.79
C PRO A 30 -4.31 -11.01 11.80
N ALA A 31 -4.01 -11.76 10.74
CA ALA A 31 -2.77 -12.53 10.61
C ALA A 31 -1.53 -11.62 10.48
N ALA A 32 -1.69 -10.46 9.85
CA ALA A 32 -0.65 -9.44 9.71
C ALA A 32 -0.58 -8.47 10.92
N ASN A 33 -1.41 -8.67 11.96
CA ASN A 33 -1.55 -7.81 13.13
C ASN A 33 -1.88 -6.34 12.78
N LEU A 34 -2.61 -6.13 11.68
CA LEU A 34 -2.98 -4.81 11.20
C LEU A 34 -4.13 -4.20 12.00
N ASP A 35 -5.04 -4.99 12.56
CA ASP A 35 -6.14 -4.45 13.38
C ASP A 35 -5.63 -3.64 14.57
N THR A 36 -4.57 -4.12 15.21
CA THR A 36 -3.88 -3.42 16.31
C THR A 36 -3.24 -2.12 15.82
N LEU A 37 -2.63 -2.14 14.63
CA LEU A 37 -2.02 -0.95 14.04
C LEU A 37 -3.11 0.08 13.70
N LEU A 38 -4.16 -0.34 13.01
CA LEU A 38 -5.25 0.53 12.57
C LEU A 38 -5.99 1.15 13.75
N SER A 39 -6.18 0.40 14.85
CA SER A 39 -6.89 0.87 16.06
C SER A 39 -6.09 1.84 16.93
N ASN A 40 -4.75 1.77 16.91
CA ASN A 40 -3.90 2.52 17.85
C ASN A 40 -2.97 3.53 17.17
N THR A 41 -3.14 3.79 15.87
CA THR A 41 -2.28 4.74 15.14
C THR A 41 -2.93 6.11 15.09
N ASP A 42 -2.29 7.08 15.74
CA ASP A 42 -2.51 8.50 15.51
C ASP A 42 -1.34 9.02 14.69
N THR A 43 -1.61 9.48 13.46
CA THR A 43 -0.59 10.05 12.59
C THR A 43 -0.65 11.56 12.66
N PRO A 44 0.44 12.29 12.33
CA PRO A 44 0.36 13.74 12.26
C PRO A 44 -0.41 14.25 11.02
N ILE A 45 -0.92 13.36 10.16
CA ILE A 45 -1.74 13.69 8.99
C ILE A 45 -3.23 13.47 9.32
N GLU A 46 -3.96 14.54 9.60
CA GLU A 46 -5.38 14.42 10.02
C GLU A 46 -6.27 13.69 9.00
N ALA A 47 -6.09 13.95 7.70
CA ALA A 47 -6.87 13.28 6.66
C ALA A 47 -6.62 11.76 6.61
N LEU A 48 -5.45 11.30 7.04
CA LEU A 48 -5.15 9.88 7.17
C LEU A 48 -5.88 9.30 8.39
N ASN A 49 -5.89 10.03 9.51
CA ASN A 49 -6.64 9.61 10.70
C ASN A 49 -8.15 9.54 10.43
N ASP A 50 -8.71 10.50 9.67
CA ASP A 50 -10.11 10.46 9.22
C ASP A 50 -10.40 9.20 8.40
N MET A 51 -9.53 8.89 7.43
CA MET A 51 -9.65 7.68 6.63
C MET A 51 -9.57 6.41 7.48
N LEU A 52 -8.62 6.34 8.42
CA LEU A 52 -8.47 5.20 9.34
C LEU A 52 -9.72 4.98 10.19
N ARG A 53 -10.32 6.07 10.70
CA ARG A 53 -11.60 6.02 11.43
C ARG A 53 -12.73 5.51 10.54
N SER A 54 -12.80 5.92 9.27
CA SER A 54 -13.79 5.38 8.32
C SER A 54 -13.59 3.89 8.06
N PHE A 55 -12.34 3.44 7.89
CA PHE A 55 -12.01 2.02 7.70
C PHE A 55 -12.49 1.16 8.88
N GLN A 56 -12.30 1.62 10.11
CA GLN A 56 -12.74 0.89 11.32
C GLN A 56 -14.27 0.78 11.46
N ASN A 57 -15.01 1.67 10.83
CA ASN A 57 -16.47 1.69 10.88
C ASN A 57 -17.11 0.88 9.75
N GLU A 58 -16.32 0.30 8.86
CA GLU A 58 -16.78 -0.53 7.75
C GLU A 58 -16.66 -2.02 8.08
N SER A 59 -17.52 -2.84 7.47
CA SER A 59 -17.45 -4.29 7.58
C SER A 59 -16.26 -4.86 6.82
N GLU A 60 -15.70 -5.97 7.32
CA GLU A 60 -14.61 -6.69 6.64
C GLU A 60 -15.04 -7.09 5.22
N GLU A 61 -16.29 -7.54 5.04
CA GLU A 61 -16.81 -7.98 3.76
C GLU A 61 -16.86 -6.84 2.73
N ALA A 62 -17.27 -5.63 3.14
CA ALA A 62 -17.30 -4.48 2.24
C ALA A 62 -15.88 -4.01 1.88
N LEU A 63 -14.96 -3.97 2.85
CA LEU A 63 -13.56 -3.65 2.59
C LEU A 63 -12.93 -4.67 1.64
N GLN A 64 -13.20 -5.97 1.85
CA GLN A 64 -12.69 -7.05 1.01
C GLN A 64 -13.23 -6.94 -0.42
N MET A 65 -14.52 -6.64 -0.59
CA MET A 65 -15.12 -6.46 -1.90
C MET A 65 -14.48 -5.30 -2.67
N GLU A 66 -14.27 -4.17 -2.03
CA GLU A 66 -13.61 -3.01 -2.65
C GLU A 66 -12.13 -3.28 -2.93
N HIS A 67 -11.42 -3.95 -2.02
CA HIS A 67 -10.04 -4.39 -2.25
C HIS A 67 -9.96 -5.30 -3.48
N ASP A 68 -10.84 -6.30 -3.59
CA ASP A 68 -10.82 -7.24 -4.71
C ASP A 68 -11.14 -6.56 -6.04
N ARG A 69 -12.13 -5.65 -6.05
CA ARG A 69 -12.44 -4.80 -7.20
C ARG A 69 -11.22 -4.00 -7.67
N MET A 70 -10.41 -3.49 -6.74
CA MET A 70 -9.27 -2.62 -7.06
C MET A 70 -8.01 -3.42 -7.42
N PHE A 71 -7.76 -4.55 -6.76
CA PHE A 71 -6.44 -5.19 -6.73
C PHE A 71 -6.42 -6.70 -6.99
N ALA A 72 -7.54 -7.42 -6.94
CA ALA A 72 -7.53 -8.89 -7.13
C ALA A 72 -7.35 -9.33 -8.60
N GLY A 73 -7.37 -8.38 -9.56
CA GLY A 73 -7.11 -8.68 -10.97
C GLY A 73 -8.23 -9.44 -11.69
N ILE A 74 -9.44 -9.49 -11.12
CA ILE A 74 -10.61 -10.04 -11.80
C ILE A 74 -11.22 -8.94 -12.68
N GLY A 75 -10.93 -8.98 -13.98
CA GLY A 75 -11.39 -7.98 -14.94
C GLY A 75 -10.42 -6.79 -15.05
N GLU A 76 -10.94 -5.62 -15.42
CA GLU A 76 -10.13 -4.40 -15.45
C GLU A 76 -9.81 -3.93 -14.04
N MET A 77 -8.52 -3.77 -13.72
CA MET A 77 -8.08 -3.08 -12.52
C MET A 77 -8.04 -1.57 -12.79
N PRO A 78 -8.86 -0.75 -12.11
CA PRO A 78 -8.94 0.68 -12.39
C PRO A 78 -7.62 1.42 -12.11
N ALA A 79 -6.86 0.94 -11.12
CA ALA A 79 -5.59 1.49 -10.71
C ALA A 79 -4.63 0.34 -10.34
N PRO A 80 -4.01 -0.33 -11.33
CA PRO A 80 -3.10 -1.44 -11.07
C PRO A 80 -1.97 -1.01 -10.12
N PRO A 81 -1.65 -1.75 -9.05
CA PRO A 81 -0.67 -1.33 -8.04
C PRO A 81 0.80 -1.50 -8.44
N TRP A 82 1.09 -1.66 -9.74
CA TRP A 82 2.46 -1.84 -10.25
C TRP A 82 2.94 -0.59 -10.98
N GLY A 83 4.12 -0.10 -10.63
CA GLY A 83 4.70 1.10 -11.25
C GLY A 83 4.83 0.99 -12.78
N SER A 84 5.17 -0.20 -13.29
CA SER A 84 5.30 -0.48 -14.72
C SER A 84 3.99 -0.34 -15.51
N ALA A 85 2.82 -0.48 -14.86
CA ALA A 85 1.54 -0.21 -15.50
C ALA A 85 1.36 1.28 -15.89
N TYR A 86 2.11 2.20 -15.26
CA TYR A 86 2.03 3.64 -15.51
C TYR A 86 3.26 4.21 -16.20
N LEU A 87 4.45 3.67 -15.88
CA LEU A 87 5.72 4.19 -16.35
C LEU A 87 6.11 3.63 -17.73
N ASP A 88 5.70 2.39 -18.02
CA ASP A 88 6.08 1.72 -19.25
C ASP A 88 5.00 1.92 -20.31
N LYS A 89 5.41 2.18 -21.56
CA LYS A 89 4.47 2.43 -22.67
C LYS A 89 3.47 1.29 -22.90
N GLU A 90 3.91 0.06 -22.65
CA GLU A 90 3.11 -1.14 -22.86
C GLU A 90 2.13 -1.43 -21.71
N ALA A 91 2.20 -0.69 -20.60
CA ALA A 91 1.36 -0.86 -19.41
C ALA A 91 1.31 -2.32 -18.90
N VAL A 92 2.47 -3.00 -18.91
CA VAL A 92 2.60 -4.42 -18.54
C VAL A 92 3.16 -4.60 -17.14
N LEU A 93 2.85 -5.75 -16.52
CA LEU A 93 3.50 -6.18 -15.30
C LEU A 93 4.97 -6.54 -15.58
N PHE A 94 5.85 -6.19 -14.65
CA PHE A 94 7.29 -6.49 -14.72
C PHE A 94 8.01 -5.92 -15.95
N GLY A 95 7.55 -4.77 -16.47
CA GLY A 95 8.21 -4.11 -17.59
C GLY A 95 9.53 -3.40 -17.21
N GLU A 96 10.00 -2.52 -18.11
CA GLU A 96 11.33 -1.90 -18.05
C GLU A 96 11.61 -1.19 -16.72
N SER A 97 10.68 -0.36 -16.23
CA SER A 97 10.83 0.33 -14.95
C SER A 97 10.95 -0.62 -13.75
N THR A 98 10.37 -1.82 -13.83
CA THR A 98 10.53 -2.84 -12.78
C THR A 98 11.94 -3.44 -12.79
N ILE A 99 12.53 -3.62 -13.97
CA ILE A 99 13.90 -4.11 -14.13
C ILE A 99 14.89 -3.06 -13.60
N GLU A 100 14.69 -1.79 -13.97
CA GLU A 100 15.50 -0.68 -13.48
C GLU A 100 15.47 -0.58 -11.95
N TYR A 101 14.28 -0.68 -11.36
CA TYR A 101 14.11 -0.67 -9.91
C TYR A 101 14.84 -1.84 -9.23
N ARG A 102 14.75 -3.06 -9.78
CA ARG A 102 15.48 -4.23 -9.25
C ARG A 102 16.99 -4.03 -9.32
N TYR A 103 17.51 -3.48 -10.42
CA TYR A 103 18.93 -3.19 -10.57
C TYR A 103 19.41 -2.13 -9.56
N PHE A 104 18.61 -1.09 -9.34
CA PHE A 104 18.88 -0.09 -8.31
C PHE A 104 18.97 -0.72 -6.91
N LEU A 105 17.98 -1.53 -6.51
CA LEU A 105 17.98 -2.21 -5.22
C LEU A 105 19.22 -3.10 -5.04
N GLN A 106 19.58 -3.87 -6.07
CA GLN A 106 20.78 -4.72 -6.05
C GLN A 106 22.05 -3.90 -5.83
N ARG A 107 22.19 -2.75 -6.50
CA ARG A 107 23.34 -1.84 -6.32
C ARG A 107 23.41 -1.23 -4.92
N CYS A 108 22.26 -1.01 -4.29
CA CYS A 108 22.16 -0.53 -2.92
C CYS A 108 22.36 -1.65 -1.87
N GLY A 109 22.49 -2.91 -2.30
CA GLY A 109 22.66 -4.05 -1.39
C GLY A 109 21.35 -4.57 -0.78
N PHE A 110 20.20 -4.18 -1.33
CA PHE A 110 18.90 -4.73 -0.94
C PHE A 110 18.59 -5.99 -1.77
N ALA A 111 18.13 -7.03 -1.09
CA ALA A 111 17.53 -8.21 -1.71
C ALA A 111 16.03 -8.19 -1.45
N LEU A 112 15.22 -8.32 -2.50
CA LEU A 112 13.79 -8.58 -2.35
C LEU A 112 13.61 -10.08 -2.19
N GLU A 113 12.93 -10.49 -1.12
CA GLU A 113 12.39 -11.84 -1.02
C GLU A 113 11.15 -11.92 -1.92
N SER A 114 11.08 -12.99 -2.71
CA SER A 114 9.99 -13.29 -3.64
C SER A 114 8.92 -14.17 -2.99
#